data_AF-A0A959ZP85-F1
#
_entry.id   AF-A0A959ZP85-F1
#
_cell.length_a   1.000
_cell.length_b   1.000
_cell.length_c   1.000
_cell.angle_alpha   90.00
_cell.angle_beta   90.00
_cell.angle_gamma   90.00
#
_symmetry.space_group_name_H-M   'P 1'
#
loop_
_entity.id
_entity.type
_entity.pdbx_description
1 polymer ?
#
loop_
_entity_poly.entity_id
_entity_poly.type
_entity_poly.pdbx_seq_one_letter_code
_entity_poly.pdbx_strand_id
1 'polypeptide(L)'
;MDFGSMIRGARLEAGLTQSELAARSATSQATLSAYEHGRKVPSAATLQRILAASGHTLVVENGRRPVRTPSAAANARAARALHDVLELAASLPSKPARKLRYPRLGPISPASPVSPASA
;
A
#
# COMPACT_ATOMS: atom_id res chain seq x y z
N MET A 1 6.00 -2.68 -6.94
CA MET A 1 4.82 -2.69 -7.81
C MET A 1 3.61 -2.82 -6.91
N ASP A 2 2.69 -1.88 -6.94
CA ASP A 2 1.45 -1.94 -6.16
C ASP A 2 0.27 -2.40 -7.05
N PHE A 3 -0.87 -2.77 -6.46
CA PHE A 3 -2.01 -3.24 -7.24
C PHE A 3 -2.57 -2.17 -8.20
N GLY A 4 -2.54 -0.90 -7.81
CA GLY A 4 -3.07 0.20 -8.62
C GLY A 4 -2.28 0.42 -9.91
N SER A 5 -0.95 0.40 -9.81
CA SER A 5 -0.04 0.48 -10.97
C SER A 5 -0.16 -0.73 -11.89
N MET A 6 -0.38 -1.94 -11.35
CA MET A 6 -0.64 -3.15 -12.15
C MET A 6 -1.95 -3.04 -12.94
N ILE A 7 -3.04 -2.63 -12.29
CA ILE A 7 -4.34 -2.42 -12.96
C ILE A 7 -4.22 -1.35 -14.04
N ARG A 8 -3.59 -0.21 -13.73
CA ARG A 8 -3.41 0.89 -14.67
C ARG A 8 -2.56 0.46 -15.87
N GLY A 9 -1.47 -0.29 -15.64
CA GLY A 9 -0.61 -0.81 -16.70
C GLY A 9 -1.38 -1.72 -17.65
N ALA A 10 -2.03 -2.76 -17.10
CA ALA A 10 -2.83 -3.71 -17.89
C ALA A 10 -3.95 -3.03 -18.69
N ARG A 11 -4.57 -1.99 -18.11
CA ARG A 11 -5.59 -1.19 -18.80
C ARG A 11 -5.02 -0.42 -20.00
N LEU A 12 -3.88 0.25 -19.80
CA LEU A 12 -3.25 1.07 -20.84
C LEU A 12 -2.70 0.19 -21.98
N GLU A 13 -2.11 -0.95 -21.65
CA GLU A 13 -1.64 -1.94 -22.64
C GLU A 13 -2.79 -2.51 -23.48
N ALA A 14 -3.97 -2.71 -22.87
CA ALA A 14 -5.18 -3.11 -23.56
C ALA A 14 -5.88 -1.97 -24.33
N GLY A 15 -5.35 -0.73 -24.29
CA GLY A 15 -5.95 0.44 -24.95
C GLY A 15 -7.29 0.88 -24.37
N LEU A 16 -7.58 0.55 -23.10
CA LEU A 16 -8.88 0.80 -22.48
C LEU A 16 -8.89 2.09 -21.65
N THR A 17 -10.02 2.78 -21.63
CA THR A 17 -10.36 3.80 -20.64
C THR A 17 -10.75 3.15 -19.31
N GLN A 18 -10.76 3.94 -18.23
CA GLN A 18 -11.21 3.44 -16.92
C GLN A 18 -12.68 2.98 -16.96
N SER A 19 -13.54 3.69 -17.69
CA SER A 19 -14.94 3.33 -17.83
C SER A 19 -15.13 2.00 -18.57
N GLU A 20 -14.37 1.77 -19.64
CA GLU A 20 -14.44 0.52 -20.41
C GLU A 20 -13.97 -0.68 -19.61
N LEU A 21 -12.82 -0.56 -18.92
CA LEU A 21 -12.34 -1.64 -18.06
C LEU A 21 -13.30 -1.88 -16.89
N ALA A 22 -13.86 -0.82 -16.30
CA ALA A 22 -14.83 -0.96 -15.23
C ALA A 22 -16.08 -1.72 -15.69
N ALA A 23 -16.62 -1.38 -16.86
CA ALA A 23 -17.77 -2.08 -17.45
C ALA A 23 -17.45 -3.56 -17.71
N ARG A 24 -16.31 -3.86 -18.35
CA ARG A 24 -15.88 -5.24 -18.65
C ARG A 24 -15.62 -6.06 -17.39
N SER A 25 -15.14 -5.43 -16.32
CA SER A 25 -14.86 -6.09 -15.05
C SER A 25 -16.02 -6.05 -14.06
N ALA A 26 -17.22 -5.61 -14.48
CA ALA A 26 -18.42 -5.48 -13.64
C ALA A 26 -18.14 -4.72 -12.32
N THR A 27 -17.52 -3.55 -12.44
CA THR A 27 -17.34 -2.57 -11.36
C THR A 27 -17.66 -1.16 -11.85
N SER A 28 -17.65 -0.16 -10.97
CA SER A 28 -17.87 1.23 -11.35
C SER A 28 -16.55 1.91 -11.72
N GLN A 29 -16.59 2.93 -12.60
CA GLN A 29 -15.40 3.73 -12.93
C GLN A 29 -14.79 4.38 -11.67
N ALA A 30 -15.62 4.85 -10.73
CA ALA A 30 -15.15 5.42 -9.48
C ALA A 30 -14.43 4.39 -8.61
N THR A 31 -14.91 3.15 -8.58
CA THR A 31 -14.26 2.03 -7.88
C THR A 31 -12.93 1.68 -8.54
N LEU A 32 -12.89 1.59 -9.87
CA LEU A 32 -11.65 1.31 -10.61
C LEU A 32 -10.61 2.42 -10.40
N SER A 33 -11.04 3.69 -10.45
CA SER A 33 -10.18 4.83 -10.14
C SER A 33 -9.64 4.78 -8.71
N ALA A 34 -10.46 4.40 -7.73
CA ALA A 34 -10.00 4.22 -6.35
C ALA A 34 -8.93 3.12 -6.22
N TYR A 35 -9.04 2.04 -7.01
CA TYR A 35 -7.99 1.00 -7.08
C TYR A 35 -6.71 1.51 -7.75
N GLU A 36 -6.80 2.16 -8.91
CA GLU A 36 -5.64 2.69 -9.64
C GLU A 36 -4.83 3.72 -8.83
N HIS A 37 -5.50 4.48 -7.95
CA HIS A 37 -4.86 5.46 -7.07
C HIS A 37 -4.51 4.90 -5.68
N GLY A 38 -4.68 3.59 -5.44
CA GLY A 38 -4.35 2.96 -4.16
C GLY A 38 -5.23 3.37 -2.97
N ARG A 39 -6.36 4.05 -3.22
CA ARG A 39 -7.32 4.46 -2.17
C ARG A 39 -8.14 3.28 -1.67
N LYS A 40 -8.29 2.23 -2.48
CA LYS A 40 -8.87 0.95 -2.11
C LYS A 40 -7.95 -0.17 -2.56
N VAL A 41 -7.97 -1.27 -1.82
CA VAL A 41 -7.27 -2.50 -2.20
C VAL A 41 -8.31 -3.50 -2.71
N PRO A 42 -8.19 -4.01 -3.96
CA PRO A 42 -9.09 -5.04 -4.46
C PRO A 42 -8.83 -6.36 -3.74
N SER A 43 -9.88 -7.18 -3.56
CA SER A 43 -9.67 -8.59 -3.20
C SER A 43 -8.95 -9.35 -4.32
N ALA A 44 -8.32 -10.48 -4.03
CA ALA A 44 -7.67 -11.31 -5.05
C ALA A 44 -8.63 -11.68 -6.20
N ALA A 45 -9.87 -12.06 -5.87
CA ALA A 45 -10.91 -12.34 -6.85
C ALA A 45 -11.28 -11.12 -7.70
N THR A 46 -11.35 -9.93 -7.09
CA THR A 46 -11.61 -8.68 -7.82
C THR A 46 -10.45 -8.34 -8.76
N LEU A 47 -9.22 -8.46 -8.27
CA LEU A 47 -8.02 -8.22 -9.07
C LEU A 47 -7.97 -9.16 -10.28
N GLN A 48 -8.18 -10.46 -10.05
CA GLN A 48 -8.22 -11.46 -11.11
C GLN A 48 -9.26 -11.11 -12.18
N ARG A 49 -10.47 -10.73 -11.77
CA ARG A 49 -11.55 -10.33 -12.70
C ARG A 49 -11.19 -9.07 -13.50
N ILE A 50 -10.58 -8.07 -12.87
CA ILE A 50 -10.15 -6.84 -13.55
C ILE A 50 -9.06 -7.16 -14.59
N LEU A 51 -8.04 -7.95 -14.20
CA LEU A 51 -6.96 -8.32 -15.11
C LEU A 51 -7.46 -9.18 -16.28
N ALA A 52 -8.36 -10.13 -16.02
CA ALA A 52 -8.98 -10.93 -17.07
C ALA A 52 -9.76 -10.06 -18.08
N ALA A 53 -10.46 -9.02 -17.60
CA ALA A 53 -11.18 -8.08 -18.45
C ALA A 53 -10.29 -7.22 -19.36
N SER A 54 -9.00 -7.08 -19.02
CA SER A 54 -7.98 -6.46 -19.88
C SER A 54 -7.13 -7.49 -20.64
N GLY A 55 -7.49 -8.77 -20.65
CA GLY A 55 -6.77 -9.82 -21.36
C GLY A 55 -5.51 -10.34 -20.65
N HIS A 56 -5.36 -10.07 -19.35
CA HIS A 56 -4.21 -10.48 -18.55
C HIS A 56 -4.58 -11.62 -17.60
N THR A 57 -3.58 -12.41 -17.20
CA THR A 57 -3.76 -13.51 -16.23
C THR A 57 -3.04 -13.19 -14.93
N LEU A 58 -3.72 -13.36 -13.80
CA LEU A 58 -3.10 -13.27 -12.48
C LEU A 58 -2.39 -14.58 -12.16
N VAL A 59 -1.07 -14.52 -11.96
CA VAL A 59 -0.26 -15.66 -11.53
C VAL A 59 0.17 -15.44 -10.08
N VAL A 60 -0.05 -16.46 -9.24
CA VAL A 60 0.39 -16.47 -7.84
C VAL A 60 1.49 -17.53 -7.71
N GLU A 61 2.69 -17.08 -7.36
CA GLU A 61 3.83 -17.96 -7.12
C GLU A 61 4.16 -18.01 -5.64
N ASN A 62 4.47 -19.21 -5.14
CA ASN A 62 4.99 -19.36 -3.80
C ASN A 62 6.48 -18.95 -3.78
N GLY A 63 6.73 -17.71 -3.39
CA GLY A 63 8.09 -17.19 -3.29
C GLY A 63 8.90 -17.94 -2.23
N ARG A 64 10.06 -18.51 -2.64
CA ARG A 64 10.99 -19.18 -1.71
C ARG A 64 11.70 -18.22 -0.75
N ARG A 65 11.66 -16.91 -1.03
CA ARG A 65 12.24 -15.89 -0.17
C ARG A 65 11.27 -15.61 0.97
N PRO A 66 11.61 -15.94 2.23
CA PRO A 66 10.77 -15.59 3.35
C PRO A 66 10.61 -14.06 3.37
N VAL A 67 9.36 -13.60 3.30
CA VAL A 67 9.03 -12.22 3.65
C VAL A 67 9.37 -12.09 5.12
N ARG A 68 10.44 -11.36 5.43
CA ARG A 68 10.81 -11.10 6.82
C ARG A 68 9.85 -10.06 7.39
N THR A 69 8.69 -10.52 7.84
CA THR A 69 7.88 -9.76 8.79
C THR A 69 8.60 -9.80 10.14
N PRO A 70 9.02 -8.66 10.70
CA PRO A 70 9.60 -8.66 12.04
C PRO A 70 8.57 -9.24 13.02
N SER A 71 9.02 -10.12 13.92
CA SER A 71 8.14 -10.66 14.96
C SER A 71 7.57 -9.55 15.83
N ALA A 72 6.46 -9.82 16.52
CA ALA A 72 5.90 -8.88 17.49
C ALA A 72 6.96 -8.41 18.52
N ALA A 73 7.82 -9.33 18.97
CA ALA A 73 8.93 -9.01 19.87
C ALA A 73 10.01 -8.14 19.21
N ALA A 74 10.31 -8.35 17.92
CA ALA A 74 11.23 -7.48 17.18
C ALA A 74 10.65 -6.07 17.00
N ASN A 75 9.36 -5.95 16.67
CA ASN A 75 8.68 -4.66 16.58
C ASN A 75 8.65 -3.93 17.93
N ALA A 76 8.37 -4.63 19.02
CA ALA A 76 8.37 -4.03 20.36
C ALA A 76 9.76 -3.51 20.76
N ARG A 77 10.83 -4.23 20.40
CA ARG A 77 12.21 -3.75 20.60
C ARG A 77 12.50 -2.50 19.76
N ALA A 78 12.12 -2.51 18.49
CA ALA A 78 12.31 -1.35 17.60
C ALA A 78 11.52 -0.14 18.08
N ALA A 79 10.29 -0.32 18.56
CA ALA A 79 9.45 0.74 19.11
C ALA A 79 10.08 1.40 20.34
N ARG A 80 10.62 0.60 21.27
CA ARG A 80 11.35 1.12 22.43
C ARG A 80 12.60 1.89 22.01
N ALA A 81 13.43 1.29 21.14
CA ALA A 81 14.63 1.96 20.66
C ALA A 81 14.33 3.29 19.95
N LEU A 82 13.26 3.35 19.17
CA LEU A 82 12.81 4.61 18.55
C LEU A 82 12.39 5.63 19.60
N HIS A 83 11.62 5.23 20.61
CA HIS A 83 11.23 6.11 21.70
C HIS A 83 12.46 6.66 22.44
N ASP A 84 13.42 5.80 22.79
CA ASP A 84 14.66 6.20 23.46
C ASP A 84 15.47 7.20 22.61
N VAL A 85 15.54 6.98 21.29
CA VAL A 85 16.20 7.91 20.37
C VAL A 85 15.47 9.25 20.29
N LEU A 86 14.14 9.24 20.28
CA LEU A 86 13.34 10.47 20.25
C LEU A 86 13.48 11.27 21.54
N GLU A 87 13.45 10.60 22.70
CA GLU A 87 13.73 11.21 24.01
C GLU A 87 15.14 11.81 24.07
N LEU A 88 16.15 11.05 23.63
CA LEU A 88 17.51 11.55 23.55
C LEU A 88 17.60 12.77 22.64
N ALA A 89 17.02 12.70 21.42
CA ALA A 89 17.03 13.80 20.48
C ALA A 89 16.34 15.05 21.04
N ALA A 90 15.26 14.89 21.82
CA ALA A 90 14.55 15.99 22.48
C ALA A 90 15.40 16.68 23.56
N SER A 91 16.32 15.94 24.20
CA SER A 91 17.22 16.50 25.22
C SER A 91 18.41 17.28 24.62
N LEU A 92 18.74 17.08 23.34
CA LEU A 92 19.89 17.71 22.70
C LEU A 92 19.58 19.17 22.31
N PRO A 93 20.55 20.10 22.47
CA PRO A 93 20.37 21.47 21.99
C PRO A 93 20.24 21.49 20.46
N SER A 94 19.14 22.06 19.96
CA SER A 94 18.92 22.21 18.52
C SER A 94 18.60 23.67 18.15
N LYS A 95 19.03 24.09 16.96
CA LYS A 95 18.67 25.37 16.35
C LYS A 95 17.66 25.12 15.23
N PRO A 96 16.35 25.33 15.44
CA PRO A 96 15.35 25.07 14.42
C PRO A 96 15.52 26.01 13.23
N ALA A 97 15.59 25.45 12.03
CA ALA A 97 15.58 26.23 10.80
C ALA A 97 14.14 26.62 10.43
N ARG A 98 13.88 27.90 10.12
CA ARG A 98 12.54 28.37 9.71
C ARG A 98 12.04 27.72 8.41
N LYS A 99 12.95 27.22 7.58
CA LYS A 99 12.63 26.57 6.30
C LYS A 99 13.10 25.12 6.31
N LEU A 100 12.15 24.21 6.17
CA LEU A 100 12.43 22.79 5.93
C LEU A 100 13.11 22.65 4.57
N ARG A 101 14.27 21.97 4.53
CA ARG A 101 14.99 21.65 3.28
C ARG A 101 14.44 20.40 2.59
N TYR A 102 13.49 19.73 3.23
CA TYR A 102 12.92 18.45 2.83
C TYR A 102 11.39 18.54 2.82
N PRO A 103 10.72 17.69 2.03
CA PRO A 103 9.26 17.64 1.98
C PRO A 103 8.67 17.40 3.37
N ARG A 104 7.49 17.98 3.62
CA ARG A 104 6.71 17.64 4.81
C ARG A 104 6.22 16.21 4.66
N LEU A 105 6.46 15.38 5.69
CA LEU A 105 5.82 14.07 5.78
C LEU A 105 4.32 14.30 5.96
N GLY A 106 3.51 13.61 5.16
CA GLY A 106 2.05 13.66 5.27
C GLY A 106 1.57 13.10 6.62
N PRO A 107 0.30 13.31 6.98
CA PRO A 107 -0.26 12.73 8.19
C PRO A 107 -0.09 11.21 8.15
N ILE A 108 0.51 10.66 9.21
CA ILE A 108 0.54 9.22 9.43
C ILE A 108 -0.87 8.85 9.88
N SER A 109 -1.67 8.24 9.00
CA SER A 109 -2.95 7.68 9.41
C SER A 109 -2.66 6.57 10.43
N PRO A 110 -3.22 6.60 11.65
CA PRO A 110 -2.98 5.54 12.62
C PRO A 110 -3.43 4.23 11.99
N ALA A 111 -2.50 3.28 11.84
CA ALA A 111 -2.84 1.94 11.40
C ALA A 111 -3.87 1.37 12.38
N SER A 112 -5.04 0.94 11.87
CA SER A 112 -6.01 0.21 12.67
C SER A 112 -5.32 -0.95 13.37
N PRO A 113 -5.59 -1.18 14.67
CA PRO A 113 -5.04 -2.34 15.35
C PRO A 113 -5.50 -3.59 14.58
N VAL A 114 -4.54 -4.35 14.08
CA VAL A 114 -4.81 -5.69 13.55
C VAL A 114 -5.29 -6.55 14.71
N SER A 115 -6.60 -6.78 14.79
CA SER A 115 -7.16 -7.76 15.72
C SER A 115 -6.45 -9.10 15.51
N PRO A 116 -5.99 -9.77 16.58
CA PRO A 116 -5.52 -11.15 16.44
C PRO A 116 -6.71 -12.00 15.99
N ALA A 117 -6.56 -12.69 14.86
CA ALA A 117 -7.50 -13.70 14.43
C ALA A 117 -7.62 -14.76 15.53
N SER A 118 -8.82 -14.94 16.06
CA SER A 118 -9.15 -16.02 16.98
C SER A 118 -8.88 -17.37 16.32
N ALA A 119 -8.37 -18.30 17.14
CA ALA A 119 -8.09 -19.70 16.85
C ALA A 119 -9.33 -20.47 16.37
#